data_AF-A0A1B6J8C6-F1
#
_entry.id   AF-A0A1B6J8C6-F1
#
_cell.length_a   1.000
_cell.length_b   1.000
_cell.length_c   1.000
_cell.angle_alpha   90.00
_cell.angle_beta   90.00
_cell.angle_gamma   90.00
#
_symmetry.space_group_name_H-M   'P 1'
#
loop_
_entity.id
_entity.type
_entity.pdbx_description
1 polymer ?
#
loop_
_entity_poly.entity_id
_entity_poly.type
_entity_poly.pdbx_seq_one_letter_code
_entity_poly.pdbx_strand_id
1 'polypeptide(L)'
;LLSFLLVLTCVCAFGSSGGEKNSSEHKKASECFISTLFTGIFVDKSLLIHEILTREERVFQITRPRKWGKTFNLDMLRLFFGLEYDQNGNLLSDEERSNSVLFRGGEVSMNNSKILLKSLKISRYENAMSRFGKHPVISLSLKNVKGNSMMEIEERFKCTIFELFSSYPFLMTYLDNSSDILDEDEKQRLGNFIRGTFEGEYLFDCLEYLSMLLYEHFHSYVCLFIDDYDIPVLNAFLKFGDRSEEFQYLVEMFRRFYEHTFKENQYLFKGVITGTINFNLVPSGSSEFQYRYILYSTLLDRSFSKYYGFTHEDIVNLHCYSNINDIQQIRKWYGGFFLNGLEIYIPGSVVEYITHQKKYDYYLQIFSDENIVLFLEKAFLVHGMQEFLLLLAEGKEIIRNSFELSVSLRNIAADFNSIFVHAGYLNLITPERVTEKPIWRMKIPNLEVRGAFASGFRTWTQNEFNITSMECKSFIDLLVKKEIKQFAERFHELLVGVEKYNVKAEEHCYHTLMGSVAASLGLGHLVDSIKELGQNRGENVIIPLEDYGTVAINIEYVVCKPWQNIENIVNTCLEDLLHRPRTCSAKIRSHKHVGEILYVSLGFCGPKVVVK
;
A
#
# COMPACT_ATOMS: atom_id res chain seq x y z
N LEU A 1 11.91 -24.83 -13.73
CA LEU A 1 13.15 -24.04 -13.57
C LEU A 1 13.16 -22.83 -14.50
N LEU A 2 13.01 -22.99 -15.83
CA LEU A 2 12.80 -21.85 -16.74
C LEU A 2 11.47 -21.09 -16.51
N SER A 3 10.41 -21.81 -16.17
CA SER A 3 9.13 -21.24 -15.69
C SER A 3 9.24 -20.49 -14.35
N PHE A 4 10.26 -20.79 -13.54
CA PHE A 4 10.53 -20.09 -12.27
C PHE A 4 11.32 -18.79 -12.49
N LEU A 5 12.17 -18.74 -13.51
CA LEU A 5 12.93 -17.53 -13.89
C LEU A 5 12.03 -16.40 -14.42
N LEU A 6 10.92 -16.74 -15.10
CA LEU A 6 9.93 -15.77 -15.58
C LEU A 6 9.17 -15.09 -14.43
N VAL A 7 8.89 -15.82 -13.35
CA VAL A 7 8.30 -15.25 -12.13
C VAL A 7 9.26 -14.26 -11.46
N LEU A 8 10.55 -14.60 -11.42
CA LEU A 8 11.59 -13.69 -10.91
C LEU A 8 11.60 -12.37 -11.70
N THR A 9 11.51 -12.38 -13.03
CA THR A 9 11.51 -11.12 -13.81
C THR A 9 10.24 -10.28 -13.64
N CYS A 10 9.08 -10.89 -13.36
CA CYS A 10 7.83 -10.15 -13.15
C CYS A 10 7.65 -9.66 -11.70
N VAL A 11 8.17 -10.38 -10.71
CA VAL A 11 8.10 -9.97 -9.29
C VAL A 11 9.28 -9.07 -8.90
N CYS A 12 10.49 -9.27 -9.45
CA CYS A 12 11.64 -8.40 -9.19
C CYS A 12 11.53 -7.01 -9.85
N ALA A 13 10.57 -6.77 -10.73
CA ALA A 13 10.21 -5.40 -11.16
C ALA A 13 9.64 -4.53 -10.01
N PHE A 14 9.49 -5.09 -8.80
CA PHE A 14 9.11 -4.39 -7.57
C PHE A 14 10.25 -4.23 -6.55
N GLY A 15 11.52 -4.51 -6.90
CA GLY A 15 12.67 -4.32 -6.01
C GLY A 15 13.82 -3.59 -6.72
N SER A 16 14.27 -2.50 -6.12
CA SER A 16 15.35 -1.61 -6.57
C SER A 16 16.55 -2.27 -7.27
N SER A 17 16.85 -1.81 -8.49
CA SER A 17 18.23 -1.65 -8.95
C SER A 17 18.35 -0.33 -9.70
N GLY A 18 19.08 0.62 -9.12
CA GLY A 18 19.48 1.84 -9.81
C GLY A 18 20.47 1.53 -10.92
N GLY A 19 20.32 2.22 -12.06
CA GLY A 19 21.27 2.20 -13.16
C GLY A 19 20.62 1.93 -14.51
N GLU A 20 20.58 2.99 -15.34
CA GLU A 20 20.29 3.01 -16.78
C GLU A 20 18.83 2.80 -17.23
N LYS A 21 18.15 3.95 -17.40
CA LYS A 21 16.89 4.11 -18.13
C LYS A 21 17.08 3.76 -19.61
N ASN A 22 16.33 2.79 -20.10
CA ASN A 22 15.97 2.66 -21.52
C ASN A 22 14.56 2.11 -21.62
N SER A 23 13.67 2.90 -22.25
CA SER A 23 12.38 2.68 -22.98
C SER A 23 11.67 1.30 -23.05
N SER A 24 12.05 0.33 -22.22
CA SER A 24 11.60 -1.07 -22.23
C SER A 24 10.72 -1.44 -21.04
N GLU A 25 10.62 -0.57 -20.02
CA GLU A 25 9.80 -0.81 -18.83
C GLU A 25 8.28 -0.75 -19.13
N HIS A 26 7.84 0.08 -20.08
CA HIS A 26 6.42 0.20 -20.43
C HIS A 26 5.87 -1.01 -21.20
N LYS A 27 6.70 -1.70 -22.01
CA LYS A 27 6.30 -2.98 -22.62
C LYS A 27 6.24 -4.12 -21.60
N LYS A 28 7.10 -4.12 -20.57
CA LYS A 28 7.10 -5.16 -19.52
C LYS A 28 5.89 -5.12 -18.59
N ALA A 29 5.28 -3.96 -18.37
CA ALA A 29 4.05 -3.86 -17.56
C ALA A 29 2.84 -4.55 -18.23
N SER A 30 2.84 -4.64 -19.57
CA SER A 30 1.76 -5.22 -20.37
C SER A 30 1.70 -6.75 -20.40
N GLU A 31 2.60 -7.41 -19.67
CA GLU A 31 2.76 -8.87 -19.70
C GLU A 31 2.48 -9.54 -18.35
N CYS A 32 2.07 -8.81 -17.30
CA CYS A 32 1.91 -9.41 -15.96
C CYS A 32 0.80 -10.46 -15.90
N PHE A 33 -0.36 -10.19 -16.52
CA PHE A 33 -1.45 -11.16 -16.60
C PHE A 33 -1.06 -12.38 -17.44
N ILE A 34 -0.50 -12.12 -18.63
CA ILE A 34 -0.09 -13.14 -19.60
C ILE A 34 1.01 -14.03 -19.01
N SER A 35 2.06 -13.44 -18.44
CA SER A 35 3.17 -14.18 -17.85
C SER A 35 2.70 -15.06 -16.70
N THR A 36 1.81 -14.55 -15.84
CA THR A 36 1.26 -15.30 -14.71
C THR A 36 0.43 -16.49 -15.18
N LEU A 37 -0.40 -16.35 -16.22
CA LEU A 37 -1.15 -17.47 -16.80
C LEU A 37 -0.22 -18.61 -17.25
N PHE A 38 0.95 -18.28 -17.80
CA PHE A 38 1.93 -19.27 -18.24
C PHE A 38 2.70 -19.95 -17.09
N THR A 39 2.68 -19.40 -15.87
CA THR A 39 3.32 -20.04 -14.70
C THR A 39 2.56 -21.25 -14.16
N GLY A 40 1.25 -21.33 -14.45
CA GLY A 40 0.35 -22.34 -13.89
C GLY A 40 -0.10 -22.05 -12.44
N ILE A 41 0.45 -21.03 -11.77
CA ILE A 41 0.04 -20.59 -10.43
C ILE A 41 -0.86 -19.36 -10.61
N PHE A 42 -2.13 -19.60 -10.91
CA PHE A 42 -3.10 -18.56 -11.22
C PHE A 42 -4.42 -18.75 -10.47
N VAL A 43 -4.88 -17.68 -9.82
CA VAL A 43 -6.20 -17.63 -9.19
C VAL A 43 -7.16 -16.90 -10.12
N ASP A 44 -8.13 -17.63 -10.64
CA ASP A 44 -9.07 -17.08 -11.61
C ASP A 44 -10.11 -16.15 -10.97
N LYS A 45 -9.88 -14.84 -11.18
CA LYS A 45 -10.76 -13.72 -10.82
C LYS A 45 -11.49 -13.10 -12.03
N SER A 46 -11.51 -13.78 -13.18
CA SER A 46 -12.09 -13.25 -14.44
C SER A 46 -13.58 -12.89 -14.36
N LEU A 47 -14.32 -13.41 -13.38
CA LEU A 47 -15.70 -13.00 -13.12
C LEU A 47 -15.86 -11.53 -12.68
N LEU A 48 -14.76 -10.85 -12.34
CA LEU A 48 -14.75 -9.39 -12.19
C LEU A 48 -15.27 -8.67 -13.45
N ILE A 49 -14.93 -9.19 -14.64
CA ILE A 49 -15.38 -8.64 -15.93
C ILE A 49 -16.90 -8.68 -16.01
N HIS A 50 -17.49 -9.83 -15.67
CA HIS A 50 -18.94 -9.98 -15.64
C HIS A 50 -19.58 -9.02 -14.65
N GLU A 51 -19.04 -8.91 -13.43
CA GLU A 51 -19.54 -7.98 -12.41
C GLU A 51 -19.58 -6.54 -12.95
N ILE A 52 -18.51 -6.05 -13.56
CA ILE A 52 -18.42 -4.69 -14.15
C ILE A 52 -19.42 -4.49 -15.29
N LEU A 53 -19.63 -5.50 -16.13
CA LEU A 53 -20.55 -5.43 -17.27
C LEU A 53 -22.02 -5.47 -16.85
N THR A 54 -22.36 -6.15 -15.75
CA THR A 54 -23.74 -6.20 -15.25
C THR A 54 -24.20 -4.94 -14.52
N ARG A 55 -23.28 -4.03 -14.22
CA ARG A 55 -23.54 -2.79 -13.48
C ARG A 55 -23.90 -1.66 -14.45
N GLU A 56 -24.86 -0.83 -14.06
CA GLU A 56 -25.32 0.32 -14.87
C GLU A 56 -24.28 1.44 -14.90
N GLU A 57 -23.48 1.57 -13.83
CA GLU A 57 -22.48 2.62 -13.69
C GLU A 57 -21.43 2.55 -14.78
N ARG A 58 -21.04 3.71 -15.32
CA ARG A 58 -20.00 3.77 -16.37
C ARG A 58 -18.61 3.70 -15.77
N VAL A 59 -18.41 4.26 -14.58
CA VAL A 59 -17.09 4.39 -13.95
C VAL A 59 -17.05 3.65 -12.63
N PHE A 60 -15.98 2.89 -12.39
CA PHE A 60 -15.76 2.12 -11.18
C PHE A 60 -14.48 2.61 -10.50
N GLN A 61 -14.63 3.28 -9.35
CA GLN A 61 -13.50 3.62 -8.50
C GLN A 61 -13.30 2.53 -7.45
N ILE A 62 -12.23 1.75 -7.60
CA ILE A 62 -11.95 0.61 -6.74
C ILE A 62 -10.68 0.85 -5.93
N THR A 63 -10.86 1.09 -4.62
CA THR A 63 -9.75 1.29 -3.70
C THR A 63 -9.48 0.04 -2.87
N ARG A 64 -8.25 -0.47 -2.95
CA ARG A 64 -7.79 -1.64 -2.18
C ARG A 64 -6.34 -1.42 -1.76
N PRO A 65 -5.86 -2.08 -0.69
CA PRO A 65 -4.47 -1.97 -0.30
C PRO A 65 -3.48 -2.36 -1.41
N ARG A 66 -2.21 -2.01 -1.20
CA ARG A 66 -1.13 -2.39 -2.13
C ARG A 66 -0.95 -3.90 -2.19
N LYS A 67 -0.50 -4.41 -3.35
CA LYS A 67 -0.29 -5.84 -3.63
C LYS A 67 -1.57 -6.72 -3.63
N TRP A 68 -2.78 -6.12 -3.65
CA TRP A 68 -4.07 -6.84 -3.69
C TRP A 68 -4.57 -7.23 -5.10
N GLY A 69 -3.71 -7.12 -6.12
CA GLY A 69 -4.05 -7.51 -7.50
C GLY A 69 -4.76 -6.43 -8.32
N LYS A 70 -4.68 -5.14 -7.92
CA LYS A 70 -5.30 -4.03 -8.65
C LYS A 70 -4.80 -3.90 -10.10
N THR A 71 -3.51 -3.68 -10.27
CA THR A 71 -2.83 -3.62 -11.58
C THR A 71 -3.07 -4.89 -12.41
N PHE A 72 -3.02 -6.06 -11.76
CA PHE A 72 -3.26 -7.35 -12.40
C PHE A 72 -4.68 -7.45 -12.97
N ASN A 73 -5.69 -7.05 -12.19
CA ASN A 73 -7.08 -7.03 -12.63
C ASN A 73 -7.32 -5.98 -13.73
N LEU A 74 -6.67 -4.82 -13.67
CA LEU A 74 -6.73 -3.82 -14.75
C LEU A 74 -6.11 -4.34 -16.05
N ASP A 75 -4.98 -5.03 -15.97
CA ASP A 75 -4.34 -5.64 -17.16
C ASP A 75 -5.24 -6.73 -17.78
N MET A 76 -5.88 -7.56 -16.93
CA MET A 76 -6.90 -8.51 -17.39
C MET A 76 -8.06 -7.82 -18.11
N LEU A 77 -8.59 -6.71 -17.56
CA LEU A 77 -9.66 -5.93 -18.19
C LEU A 77 -9.20 -5.32 -19.52
N ARG A 78 -7.98 -4.78 -19.57
CA ARG A 78 -7.35 -4.25 -20.78
C ARG A 78 -7.30 -5.30 -21.89
N LEU A 79 -6.82 -6.49 -21.59
CA LEU A 79 -6.73 -7.60 -22.54
C LEU A 79 -8.11 -8.13 -22.95
N PHE A 80 -9.09 -8.10 -22.05
CA PHE A 80 -10.45 -8.57 -22.35
C PHE A 80 -11.20 -7.63 -23.30
N PHE A 81 -11.14 -6.33 -23.06
CA PHE A 81 -11.89 -5.35 -23.86
C PHE A 81 -11.15 -4.92 -25.12
N GLY A 82 -9.82 -4.92 -25.09
CA GLY A 82 -8.95 -4.32 -26.10
C GLY A 82 -9.10 -4.91 -27.49
N LEU A 83 -9.31 -4.03 -28.46
CA LEU A 83 -9.08 -4.32 -29.87
C LEU A 83 -7.59 -4.66 -30.10
N GLU A 84 -7.32 -5.66 -30.94
CA GLU A 84 -5.98 -5.89 -31.47
C GLU A 84 -5.91 -5.32 -32.89
N TYR A 85 -4.89 -4.51 -33.16
CA TYR A 85 -4.67 -3.82 -34.43
C TYR A 85 -3.18 -3.75 -34.76
N ASP A 86 -2.85 -3.55 -36.04
CA ASP A 86 -1.48 -3.42 -36.54
C ASP A 86 -0.86 -2.04 -36.23
N GLN A 87 0.39 -1.80 -36.64
CA GLN A 87 1.06 -0.51 -36.39
C GLN A 87 0.42 0.68 -37.11
N ASN A 88 -0.43 0.42 -38.11
CA ASN A 88 -1.15 1.43 -38.89
C ASN A 88 -2.58 1.64 -38.38
N GLY A 89 -3.00 0.94 -37.31
CA GLY A 89 -4.35 1.02 -36.76
C GLY A 89 -5.37 0.06 -37.38
N ASN A 90 -4.98 -0.79 -38.34
CA ASN A 90 -5.93 -1.72 -38.95
C ASN A 90 -6.26 -2.87 -37.99
N LEU A 91 -7.54 -3.17 -37.82
CA LEU A 91 -8.01 -4.26 -36.95
C LEU A 91 -7.50 -5.63 -37.43
N LEU A 92 -6.97 -6.42 -36.50
CA LEU A 92 -6.60 -7.81 -36.76
C LEU A 92 -7.85 -8.69 -36.92
N SER A 93 -7.76 -9.67 -37.81
CA SER A 93 -8.80 -10.68 -38.00
C SER A 93 -8.92 -11.59 -36.77
N ASP A 94 -10.07 -12.26 -36.60
CA ASP A 94 -10.31 -13.12 -35.43
C ASP A 94 -9.30 -14.28 -35.29
N GLU A 95 -8.69 -14.72 -36.39
CA GLU A 95 -7.66 -15.79 -36.42
C GLU A 95 -6.28 -15.30 -35.97
N GLU A 96 -5.98 -14.02 -36.20
CA GLU A 96 -4.72 -13.38 -35.81
C GLU A 96 -4.73 -12.92 -34.35
N ARG A 97 -5.92 -12.85 -33.73
CA ARG A 97 -6.09 -12.36 -32.37
C ARG A 97 -5.53 -13.32 -31.32
N SER A 98 -4.58 -12.82 -30.54
CA SER A 98 -3.89 -13.60 -29.50
C SER A 98 -4.70 -13.70 -28.20
N ASN A 99 -5.50 -12.68 -27.89
CA ASN A 99 -6.23 -12.59 -26.64
C ASN A 99 -7.30 -13.69 -26.45
N SER A 100 -7.91 -14.19 -27.53
CA SER A 100 -9.02 -15.17 -27.47
C SER A 100 -8.63 -16.43 -26.70
N VAL A 101 -7.41 -16.93 -26.94
CA VAL A 101 -6.88 -18.14 -26.29
C VAL A 101 -6.65 -17.92 -24.80
N LEU A 102 -6.32 -16.69 -24.37
CA LEU A 102 -6.08 -16.36 -22.96
C LEU A 102 -7.33 -16.55 -22.08
N PHE A 103 -8.52 -16.31 -22.65
CA PHE A 103 -9.79 -16.39 -21.91
C PHE A 103 -10.57 -17.68 -22.19
N ARG A 104 -10.61 -18.12 -23.46
CA ARG A 104 -11.33 -19.35 -23.86
C ARG A 104 -10.54 -20.62 -23.56
N GLY A 105 -9.23 -20.51 -23.34
CA GLY A 105 -8.33 -21.65 -23.22
C GLY A 105 -7.95 -22.22 -24.59
N GLY A 106 -6.92 -23.06 -24.61
CA GLY A 106 -6.36 -23.62 -25.84
C GLY A 106 -4.85 -23.75 -25.78
N GLU A 107 -4.25 -24.22 -26.88
CA GLU A 107 -2.79 -24.33 -27.00
C GLU A 107 -2.20 -22.99 -27.43
N VAL A 108 -1.21 -22.50 -26.68
CA VAL A 108 -0.36 -21.38 -27.09
C VAL A 108 1.07 -21.88 -27.28
N SER A 109 1.70 -21.48 -28.38
CA SER A 109 3.11 -21.75 -28.61
C SER A 109 3.95 -20.59 -28.08
N MET A 110 4.76 -20.83 -27.05
CA MET A 110 5.68 -19.85 -26.49
C MET A 110 7.08 -20.48 -26.38
N ASN A 111 8.09 -19.85 -27.00
CA ASN A 111 9.50 -20.28 -26.96
C ASN A 111 9.72 -21.77 -27.28
N ASN A 112 9.15 -22.26 -28.39
CA ASN A 112 9.19 -23.68 -28.82
C ASN A 112 8.56 -24.68 -27.84
N SER A 113 7.81 -24.22 -26.84
CA SER A 113 7.01 -25.05 -25.94
C SER A 113 5.53 -24.77 -26.13
N LYS A 114 4.72 -25.83 -26.19
CA LYS A 114 3.26 -25.72 -26.22
C LYS A 114 2.73 -25.72 -24.79
N ILE A 115 2.04 -24.66 -24.41
CA ILE A 115 1.38 -24.54 -23.11
C ILE A 115 -0.13 -24.65 -23.35
N LEU A 116 -0.79 -25.59 -22.68
CA LEU A 116 -2.24 -25.72 -22.70
C LEU A 116 -2.84 -24.83 -21.61
N LEU A 117 -3.53 -23.76 -22.02
CA LEU A 117 -4.25 -22.88 -21.11
C LEU A 117 -5.65 -23.43 -20.84
N LYS A 118 -6.05 -23.44 -19.56
CA LYS A 118 -7.42 -23.76 -19.16
C LYS A 118 -8.33 -22.57 -19.46
N SER A 119 -9.57 -22.85 -19.85
CA SER A 119 -10.61 -21.83 -20.02
C SER A 119 -10.86 -21.09 -18.70
N LEU A 120 -10.88 -19.76 -18.73
CA LEU A 120 -11.20 -18.95 -17.56
C LEU A 120 -12.71 -18.99 -17.25
N LYS A 121 -13.10 -18.75 -16.00
CA LYS A 121 -14.50 -18.74 -15.53
C LYS A 121 -15.40 -17.83 -16.36
N ILE A 122 -14.88 -16.68 -16.83
CA ILE A 122 -15.63 -15.73 -17.66
C ILE A 122 -16.07 -16.31 -19.01
N SER A 123 -15.36 -17.31 -19.55
CA SER A 123 -15.69 -17.94 -20.84
C SER A 123 -17.08 -18.57 -20.87
N ARG A 124 -17.64 -18.89 -19.70
CA ARG A 124 -18.99 -19.46 -19.55
C ARG A 124 -20.11 -18.42 -19.64
N TYR A 125 -19.78 -17.13 -19.72
CA TYR A 125 -20.73 -16.03 -19.70
C TYR A 125 -20.82 -15.37 -21.08
N GLU A 126 -21.71 -15.89 -21.93
CA GLU A 126 -21.88 -15.44 -23.32
C GLU A 126 -22.10 -13.93 -23.45
N ASN A 127 -22.94 -13.35 -22.58
CA ASN A 127 -23.19 -11.90 -22.55
C ASN A 127 -21.91 -11.10 -22.34
N ALA A 128 -21.02 -11.54 -21.44
CA ALA A 128 -19.73 -10.88 -21.24
C ALA A 128 -18.82 -11.11 -22.45
N MET A 129 -18.72 -12.36 -22.93
CA MET A 129 -17.89 -12.73 -24.08
C MET A 129 -18.31 -12.04 -25.38
N SER A 130 -19.56 -11.57 -25.52
CA SER A 130 -19.99 -10.75 -26.65
C SER A 130 -19.28 -9.39 -26.75
N ARG A 131 -18.72 -8.90 -25.63
CA ARG A 131 -17.96 -7.65 -25.52
C ARG A 131 -16.45 -7.86 -25.62
N PHE A 132 -16.01 -9.09 -25.79
CA PHE A 132 -14.60 -9.46 -25.86
C PHE A 132 -13.92 -8.85 -27.10
N GLY A 133 -12.84 -8.10 -26.89
CA GLY A 133 -12.05 -7.49 -27.97
C GLY A 133 -12.87 -6.56 -28.86
N LYS A 134 -13.77 -5.77 -28.29
CA LYS A 134 -14.70 -4.89 -29.02
C LYS A 134 -14.46 -3.40 -28.81
N HIS A 135 -13.54 -3.01 -27.92
CA HIS A 135 -13.37 -1.63 -27.53
C HIS A 135 -11.90 -1.20 -27.59
N PRO A 136 -11.57 -0.01 -28.11
CA PRO A 136 -10.27 0.59 -27.86
C PRO A 136 -10.11 0.80 -26.34
N VAL A 137 -8.92 0.52 -25.82
CA VAL A 137 -8.64 0.66 -24.38
C VAL A 137 -7.50 1.65 -24.16
N ILE A 138 -7.79 2.72 -23.44
CA ILE A 138 -6.79 3.63 -22.89
C ILE A 138 -6.41 3.10 -21.51
N SER A 139 -5.12 2.86 -21.27
CA SER A 139 -4.59 2.40 -19.99
C SER A 139 -3.48 3.35 -19.52
N LEU A 140 -3.65 3.95 -18.35
CA LEU A 140 -2.74 4.93 -17.78
C LEU A 140 -2.35 4.50 -16.36
N SER A 141 -1.07 4.60 -16.01
CA SER A 141 -0.60 4.39 -14.63
C SER A 141 0.02 5.68 -14.10
N LEU A 142 -0.44 6.15 -12.95
CA LEU A 142 0.10 7.35 -12.30
C LEU A 142 1.20 7.02 -11.27
N LYS A 143 1.71 5.77 -11.26
CA LYS A 143 2.71 5.29 -10.31
C LYS A 143 3.98 6.15 -10.24
N ASN A 144 4.38 6.68 -11.39
CA ASN A 144 5.61 7.47 -11.55
C ASN A 144 5.39 8.98 -11.45
N VAL A 145 4.15 9.42 -11.24
CA VAL A 145 3.78 10.83 -11.10
C VAL A 145 3.99 11.25 -9.64
N LYS A 146 5.28 11.38 -9.30
CA LYS A 146 5.79 11.76 -7.97
C LYS A 146 7.02 12.62 -8.11
N GLY A 147 7.27 13.49 -7.14
CA GLY A 147 8.42 14.40 -7.15
C GLY A 147 8.70 14.99 -5.77
N ASN A 148 9.69 15.88 -5.71
CA ASN A 148 10.01 16.67 -4.53
C ASN A 148 9.55 18.13 -4.64
N SER A 149 9.03 18.54 -5.80
CA SER A 149 8.44 19.86 -6.05
C SER A 149 7.18 19.72 -6.90
N MET A 150 6.34 20.76 -6.87
CA MET A 150 5.13 20.84 -7.71
C MET A 150 5.47 20.71 -9.20
N MET A 151 6.48 21.45 -9.66
CA MET A 151 6.94 21.41 -11.06
C MET A 151 7.41 20.01 -11.48
N GLU A 152 8.10 19.28 -10.60
CA GLU A 152 8.53 17.92 -10.91
C GLU A 152 7.33 16.98 -11.07
N ILE A 153 6.31 17.09 -10.22
CA ILE A 153 5.09 16.27 -10.32
C ILE A 153 4.34 16.57 -11.62
N GLU A 154 4.18 17.84 -11.98
CA GLU A 154 3.55 18.25 -13.25
C GLU A 154 4.33 17.75 -14.46
N GLU A 155 5.66 17.87 -14.46
CA GLU A 155 6.50 17.42 -15.57
C GLU A 155 6.45 15.90 -15.73
N ARG A 156 6.41 15.16 -14.61
CA ARG A 156 6.20 13.70 -14.65
C ARG A 156 4.83 13.33 -15.19
N PHE A 157 3.80 14.11 -14.87
CA PHE A 157 2.47 13.91 -15.43
C PHE A 157 2.47 14.18 -16.95
N LYS A 158 3.06 15.29 -17.41
CA LYS A 158 3.27 15.58 -18.84
C LYS A 158 3.98 14.44 -19.55
N CYS A 159 5.11 13.96 -19.01
CA CYS A 159 5.84 12.82 -19.56
C CYS A 159 4.95 11.58 -19.70
N THR A 160 4.12 11.29 -18.69
CA THR A 160 3.21 10.12 -18.71
C THR A 160 2.16 10.25 -19.81
N ILE A 161 1.60 11.45 -20.02
CA ILE A 161 0.64 11.71 -21.11
C ILE A 161 1.32 11.64 -22.48
N PHE A 162 2.52 12.20 -22.63
CA PHE A 162 3.30 12.10 -23.85
C PHE A 162 3.59 10.63 -24.25
N GLU A 163 4.00 9.81 -23.27
CA GLU A 163 4.22 8.37 -23.48
C GLU A 163 2.93 7.64 -23.86
N LEU A 164 1.79 8.04 -23.28
CA LEU A 164 0.48 7.48 -23.63
C LEU A 164 0.13 7.77 -25.09
N PHE A 165 0.23 9.02 -25.56
CA PHE A 165 -0.03 9.34 -26.97
C PHE A 165 0.94 8.62 -27.91
N SER A 166 2.21 8.52 -27.51
CA SER A 166 3.24 7.79 -28.26
C SER A 166 2.95 6.29 -28.41
N SER A 167 2.08 5.72 -27.56
CA SER A 167 1.66 4.32 -27.67
C SER A 167 0.67 4.04 -28.81
N TYR A 168 0.17 5.09 -29.48
CA TYR A 168 -0.73 5.02 -30.64
C TYR A 168 -0.07 5.61 -31.89
N PRO A 169 0.94 4.94 -32.47
CA PRO A 169 1.77 5.50 -33.54
C PRO A 169 0.98 5.84 -34.81
N PHE A 170 -0.11 5.11 -35.10
CA PHE A 170 -0.95 5.37 -36.27
C PHE A 170 -1.60 6.76 -36.26
N LEU A 171 -1.77 7.38 -35.09
CA LEU A 171 -2.31 8.75 -34.99
C LEU A 171 -1.42 9.77 -35.70
N MET A 172 -0.12 9.50 -35.89
CA MET A 172 0.76 10.40 -36.65
C MET A 172 0.31 10.58 -38.10
N THR A 173 -0.35 9.58 -38.68
CA THR A 173 -0.87 9.66 -40.06
C THR A 173 -1.98 10.71 -40.21
N TYR A 174 -2.60 11.13 -39.11
CA TYR A 174 -3.65 12.16 -39.12
C TYR A 174 -3.10 13.58 -39.21
N LEU A 175 -1.80 13.76 -38.98
CA LEU A 175 -1.12 15.05 -39.21
C LEU A 175 -0.90 15.34 -40.70
N ASP A 176 -1.03 14.33 -41.56
CA ASP A 176 -0.86 14.50 -43.00
C ASP A 176 -2.08 15.18 -43.62
N ASN A 177 -1.84 16.06 -44.61
CA ASN A 177 -2.89 16.80 -45.31
C ASN A 177 -3.87 15.91 -46.10
N SER A 178 -3.58 14.61 -46.23
CA SER A 178 -4.44 13.62 -46.88
C SER A 178 -5.50 13.02 -45.95
N SER A 179 -5.43 13.27 -44.64
CA SER A 179 -6.45 12.85 -43.69
C SER A 179 -7.51 13.95 -43.51
N ASP A 180 -8.77 13.59 -43.79
CA ASP A 180 -9.95 14.43 -43.58
C ASP A 180 -10.65 14.16 -42.23
N ILE A 181 -10.03 13.33 -41.36
CA ILE A 181 -10.62 12.92 -40.08
C ILE A 181 -10.56 14.04 -39.05
N LEU A 182 -9.51 14.87 -39.09
CA LEU A 182 -9.29 15.98 -38.15
C LEU A 182 -9.24 17.31 -38.91
N ASP A 183 -9.76 18.36 -38.29
CA ASP A 183 -9.56 19.73 -38.78
C ASP A 183 -8.15 20.27 -38.48
N GLU A 184 -7.81 21.46 -38.97
CA GLU A 184 -6.46 22.03 -38.80
C GLU A 184 -6.12 22.36 -37.34
N ASP A 185 -7.10 22.77 -36.53
CA ASP A 185 -6.89 23.09 -35.11
C ASP A 185 -6.67 21.79 -34.32
N GLU A 186 -7.42 20.74 -34.64
CA GLU A 186 -7.26 19.39 -34.10
C GLU A 186 -5.92 18.77 -34.50
N LYS A 187 -5.48 18.94 -35.75
CA LYS A 187 -4.15 18.50 -36.20
C LYS A 187 -3.05 19.21 -35.44
N GLN A 188 -3.17 20.52 -35.24
CA GLN A 188 -2.22 21.28 -34.42
C GLN A 188 -2.18 20.75 -32.99
N ARG A 189 -3.36 20.49 -32.40
CA ARG A 189 -3.49 19.95 -31.05
C ARG A 189 -2.85 18.58 -30.91
N LEU A 190 -3.12 17.65 -31.82
CA LEU A 190 -2.47 16.33 -31.87
C LEU A 190 -0.95 16.46 -32.04
N GLY A 191 -0.51 17.39 -32.89
CA GLY A 191 0.91 17.71 -33.08
C GLY A 191 1.60 18.12 -31.79
N ASN A 192 0.93 18.89 -30.92
CA ASN A 192 1.47 19.27 -29.62
C ASN A 192 1.65 18.07 -28.68
N PHE A 193 0.69 17.14 -28.64
CA PHE A 193 0.80 15.90 -27.85
C PHE A 193 1.94 15.01 -28.35
N ILE A 194 2.07 14.84 -29.67
CA ILE A 194 3.12 14.02 -30.29
C ILE A 194 4.52 14.61 -30.08
N ARG A 195 4.65 15.94 -30.02
CA ARG A 195 5.95 16.62 -29.80
C ARG A 195 6.28 16.84 -28.33
N GLY A 196 5.31 16.62 -27.43
CA GLY A 196 5.47 16.89 -26.00
C GLY A 196 5.48 18.38 -25.64
N THR A 197 4.91 19.25 -26.48
CA THR A 197 4.91 20.71 -26.30
C THR A 197 3.60 21.25 -25.74
N PHE A 198 2.77 20.40 -25.16
CA PHE A 198 1.46 20.74 -24.60
C PHE A 198 1.56 21.23 -23.15
N GLU A 199 0.76 22.24 -22.81
CA GLU A 199 0.73 22.86 -21.48
C GLU A 199 -0.67 23.35 -21.11
N GLY A 200 -0.87 23.69 -19.83
CA GLY A 200 -2.11 24.29 -19.34
C GLY A 200 -3.32 23.38 -19.54
N GLU A 201 -4.35 23.87 -20.22
CA GLU A 201 -5.65 23.18 -20.36
C GLU A 201 -5.55 21.81 -21.02
N TYR A 202 -4.54 21.61 -21.89
CA TYR A 202 -4.27 20.34 -22.55
C TYR A 202 -4.10 19.18 -21.56
N LEU A 203 -3.63 19.46 -20.34
CA LEU A 203 -3.45 18.43 -19.31
C LEU A 203 -4.77 17.94 -18.73
N PHE A 204 -5.82 18.76 -18.76
CA PHE A 204 -7.08 18.42 -18.12
C PHE A 204 -7.93 17.50 -19.00
N ASP A 205 -8.01 17.79 -20.29
CA ASP A 205 -8.89 17.10 -21.25
C ASP A 205 -8.16 16.13 -22.18
N CYS A 206 -6.87 15.86 -21.95
CA CYS A 206 -6.04 14.99 -22.79
C CYS A 206 -6.65 13.60 -23.04
N LEU A 207 -7.24 12.96 -22.03
CA LEU A 207 -7.83 11.63 -22.18
C LEU A 207 -9.18 11.63 -22.87
N GLU A 208 -9.94 12.71 -22.72
CA GLU A 208 -11.17 12.92 -23.51
C GLU A 208 -10.81 13.07 -24.99
N TYR A 209 -9.82 13.91 -25.28
CA TYR A 209 -9.32 14.12 -26.65
C TYR A 209 -8.78 12.82 -27.26
N LEU A 210 -7.97 12.05 -26.51
CA LEU A 210 -7.52 10.74 -26.99
C LEU A 210 -8.69 9.77 -27.21
N SER A 211 -9.71 9.82 -26.36
CA SER A 211 -10.90 8.98 -26.52
C SER A 211 -11.66 9.31 -27.81
N MET A 212 -11.76 10.61 -28.15
CA MET A 212 -12.32 11.06 -29.42
C MET A 212 -11.55 10.50 -30.61
N LEU A 213 -10.21 10.65 -30.63
CA LEU A 213 -9.37 10.18 -31.72
C LEU A 213 -9.53 8.66 -31.97
N LEU A 214 -9.61 7.88 -30.89
CA LEU A 214 -9.82 6.43 -30.99
C LEU A 214 -11.24 6.09 -31.42
N TYR A 215 -12.24 6.86 -31.01
CA TYR A 215 -13.61 6.70 -31.46
C TYR A 215 -13.76 7.00 -32.96
N GLU A 216 -13.14 8.07 -33.46
CA GLU A 216 -13.16 8.41 -34.89
C GLU A 216 -12.44 7.35 -35.73
N HIS A 217 -11.33 6.80 -35.23
CA HIS A 217 -10.60 5.75 -35.95
C HIS A 217 -11.34 4.40 -35.97
N PHE A 218 -11.81 3.93 -34.81
CA PHE A 218 -12.36 2.58 -34.66
C PHE A 218 -13.90 2.50 -34.68
N HIS A 219 -14.58 3.65 -34.69
CA HIS A 219 -16.04 3.77 -34.55
C HIS A 219 -16.60 2.99 -33.36
N SER A 220 -15.87 2.99 -32.25
CA SER A 220 -16.23 2.28 -31.03
C SER A 220 -15.92 3.11 -29.80
N TYR A 221 -16.87 3.12 -28.85
CA TYR A 221 -16.66 3.71 -27.53
C TYR A 221 -15.48 3.07 -26.79
N VAL A 222 -14.80 3.89 -26.00
CA VAL A 222 -13.49 3.60 -25.39
C VAL A 222 -13.65 3.08 -23.96
N CYS A 223 -12.85 2.08 -23.60
CA CYS A 223 -12.63 1.70 -22.22
C CYS A 223 -11.44 2.48 -21.65
N LEU A 224 -11.58 3.06 -20.45
CA LEU A 224 -10.54 3.90 -19.85
C LEU A 224 -10.13 3.37 -18.47
N PHE A 225 -8.87 2.95 -18.33
CA PHE A 225 -8.33 2.35 -17.12
C PHE A 225 -7.21 3.20 -16.54
N ILE A 226 -7.35 3.66 -15.30
CA ILE A 226 -6.34 4.44 -14.57
C ILE A 226 -5.91 3.67 -13.33
N ASP A 227 -4.63 3.33 -13.22
CA ASP A 227 -4.05 2.76 -12.01
C ASP A 227 -3.30 3.81 -11.18
N ASP A 228 -3.19 3.54 -9.88
CA ASP A 228 -2.46 4.36 -8.90
C ASP A 228 -2.92 5.83 -8.85
N TYR A 229 -4.22 6.07 -9.03
CA TYR A 229 -4.79 7.41 -9.17
C TYR A 229 -4.54 8.36 -7.99
N ASP A 230 -4.31 7.79 -6.81
CA ASP A 230 -4.09 8.47 -5.55
C ASP A 230 -2.61 8.80 -5.30
N ILE A 231 -1.68 8.23 -6.06
CA ILE A 231 -0.23 8.41 -5.85
C ILE A 231 0.22 9.87 -5.96
N PRO A 232 -0.21 10.68 -6.95
CA PRO A 232 0.23 12.07 -7.06
C PRO A 232 -0.17 12.91 -5.84
N VAL A 233 -1.42 12.77 -5.39
CA VAL A 233 -1.95 13.51 -4.24
C VAL A 233 -1.32 13.01 -2.94
N LEU A 234 -1.12 11.70 -2.82
CA LEU A 234 -0.43 11.13 -1.67
C LEU A 234 1.03 11.60 -1.59
N ASN A 235 1.76 11.61 -2.71
CA ASN A 235 3.12 12.13 -2.77
C ASN A 235 3.17 13.61 -2.37
N ALA A 236 2.25 14.42 -2.89
CA ALA A 236 2.11 15.83 -2.52
C ALA A 236 1.88 16.00 -1.00
N PHE A 237 0.97 15.21 -0.41
CA PHE A 237 0.73 15.24 1.03
C PHE A 237 2.00 14.90 1.84
N LEU A 238 2.71 13.84 1.47
CA LEU A 238 3.91 13.41 2.20
C LEU A 238 5.05 14.46 2.10
N LYS A 239 5.15 15.16 0.97
CA LYS A 239 6.21 16.16 0.71
C LYS A 239 5.88 17.55 1.26
N PHE A 240 4.69 18.05 1.00
CA PHE A 240 4.32 19.45 1.27
C PHE A 240 3.38 19.60 2.47
N GLY A 241 2.72 18.53 2.90
CA GLY A 241 1.62 18.57 3.88
C GLY A 241 0.28 18.95 3.23
N ASP A 242 -0.82 18.80 3.97
CA ASP A 242 -2.20 19.02 3.47
C ASP A 242 -2.65 20.50 3.49
N ARG A 243 -1.85 21.39 4.07
CA ARG A 243 -2.16 22.83 4.19
C ARG A 243 -1.38 23.74 3.24
N SER A 244 -0.45 23.19 2.45
CA SER A 244 0.38 23.99 1.55
C SER A 244 -0.39 24.41 0.29
N GLU A 245 0.01 25.51 -0.33
CA GLU A 245 -0.59 25.99 -1.59
C GLU A 245 -0.30 25.00 -2.74
N GLU A 246 0.91 24.41 -2.76
CA GLU A 246 1.31 23.41 -3.74
C GLU A 246 0.43 22.16 -3.67
N PHE A 247 0.09 21.70 -2.46
CA PHE A 247 -0.81 20.57 -2.29
C PHE A 247 -2.22 20.87 -2.81
N GLN A 248 -2.78 22.03 -2.47
CA GLN A 248 -4.11 22.43 -2.93
C GLN A 248 -4.17 22.58 -4.45
N TYR A 249 -3.12 23.15 -5.06
CA TYR A 249 -3.00 23.27 -6.50
C TYR A 249 -2.99 21.90 -7.19
N LEU A 250 -2.16 20.96 -6.72
CA LEU A 250 -2.08 19.61 -7.31
C LEU A 250 -3.40 18.84 -7.16
N VAL A 251 -4.07 18.96 -6.01
CA VAL A 251 -5.40 18.37 -5.81
C VAL A 251 -6.40 18.90 -6.82
N GLU A 252 -6.43 20.21 -7.05
CA GLU A 252 -7.36 20.82 -8.01
C GLU A 252 -7.04 20.43 -9.46
N MET A 253 -5.74 20.39 -9.81
CA MET A 253 -5.27 19.91 -11.11
C MET A 253 -5.80 18.50 -11.41
N PHE A 254 -5.65 17.56 -10.48
CA PHE A 254 -6.13 16.18 -10.66
C PHE A 254 -7.66 16.08 -10.62
N ARG A 255 -8.35 16.89 -9.83
CA ARG A 255 -9.83 16.94 -9.87
C ARG A 255 -10.36 17.31 -11.25
N ARG A 256 -9.83 18.40 -11.82
CA ARG A 256 -10.19 18.83 -13.18
C ARG A 256 -9.88 17.75 -14.21
N PHE A 257 -8.68 17.16 -14.13
CA PHE A 257 -8.31 16.04 -14.99
C PHE A 257 -9.30 14.87 -14.92
N TYR A 258 -9.71 14.43 -13.73
CA TYR A 258 -10.68 13.34 -13.59
C TYR A 258 -12.11 13.75 -14.00
N GLU A 259 -12.48 15.01 -13.84
CA GLU A 259 -13.76 15.54 -14.32
C GLU A 259 -13.86 15.42 -15.84
N HIS A 260 -12.90 15.97 -16.59
CA HIS A 260 -12.88 15.83 -18.05
C HIS A 260 -12.77 14.37 -18.50
N THR A 261 -11.86 13.61 -17.89
CA THR A 261 -11.61 12.21 -18.24
C THR A 261 -12.85 11.33 -18.15
N PHE A 262 -13.65 11.51 -17.10
CA PHE A 262 -14.77 10.61 -16.80
C PHE A 262 -16.12 11.26 -17.04
N LYS A 263 -16.39 12.45 -16.49
CA LYS A 263 -17.73 13.04 -16.49
C LYS A 263 -18.05 13.72 -17.83
N GLU A 264 -17.10 14.42 -18.42
CA GLU A 264 -17.30 15.16 -19.69
C GLU A 264 -17.05 14.28 -20.93
N ASN A 265 -16.24 13.22 -20.78
CA ASN A 265 -15.92 12.30 -21.87
C ASN A 265 -17.12 11.51 -22.41
N GLN A 266 -17.71 12.02 -23.49
CA GLN A 266 -18.84 11.41 -24.20
C GLN A 266 -18.49 10.10 -24.94
N TYR A 267 -17.21 9.82 -25.18
CA TYR A 267 -16.72 8.64 -25.89
C TYR A 267 -16.47 7.44 -24.96
N LEU A 268 -16.72 7.60 -23.66
CA LEU A 268 -16.49 6.56 -22.66
C LEU A 268 -17.58 5.47 -22.67
N PHE A 269 -17.15 4.22 -22.87
CA PHE A 269 -17.96 3.03 -22.62
C PHE A 269 -17.97 2.65 -21.13
N LYS A 270 -16.77 2.33 -20.60
CA LYS A 270 -16.54 1.90 -19.22
C LYS A 270 -15.21 2.45 -18.71
N GLY A 271 -15.21 3.01 -17.51
CA GLY A 271 -14.02 3.50 -16.82
C GLY A 271 -13.71 2.66 -15.59
N VAL A 272 -12.45 2.29 -15.33
CA VAL A 272 -12.03 1.68 -14.07
C VAL A 272 -10.83 2.42 -13.54
N ILE A 273 -10.95 2.95 -12.33
CA ILE A 273 -9.89 3.69 -11.65
C ILE A 273 -9.53 2.98 -10.35
N THR A 274 -8.25 2.66 -10.18
CA THR A 274 -7.77 1.93 -9.01
C THR A 274 -6.73 2.70 -8.24
N GLY A 275 -6.77 2.55 -6.92
CA GLY A 275 -5.80 3.16 -6.01
C GLY A 275 -5.86 2.54 -4.63
N THR A 276 -5.15 3.15 -3.69
CA THR A 276 -5.08 2.69 -2.30
C THR A 276 -6.06 3.44 -1.39
N ILE A 277 -6.07 4.76 -1.49
CA ILE A 277 -6.85 5.66 -0.63
C ILE A 277 -7.96 6.32 -1.44
N ASN A 278 -9.16 6.38 -0.88
CA ASN A 278 -10.24 7.17 -1.48
C ASN A 278 -10.19 8.63 -1.02
N PHE A 279 -9.68 9.52 -1.87
CA PHE A 279 -9.65 10.96 -1.62
C PHE A 279 -10.86 11.75 -2.17
N ASN A 280 -11.88 11.07 -2.72
CA ASN A 280 -13.01 11.70 -3.44
C ASN A 280 -12.55 12.70 -4.52
N LEU A 281 -11.51 12.34 -5.28
CA LEU A 281 -10.98 13.16 -6.37
C LEU A 281 -11.87 13.12 -7.61
N VAL A 282 -12.57 12.01 -7.83
CA VAL A 282 -13.49 11.85 -8.97
C VAL A 282 -14.86 12.35 -8.53
N PRO A 283 -15.39 13.44 -9.13
CA PRO A 283 -16.66 14.03 -8.72
C PRO A 283 -17.83 13.10 -9.03
N SER A 284 -18.68 12.82 -8.03
CA SER A 284 -19.83 11.90 -8.16
C SER A 284 -21.02 12.46 -8.94
N GLY A 285 -20.99 13.74 -9.35
CA GLY A 285 -22.12 14.45 -9.95
C GLY A 285 -23.24 14.71 -8.92
N SER A 286 -23.52 15.97 -8.62
CA SER A 286 -24.52 16.39 -7.61
C SER A 286 -25.92 16.67 -8.19
N SER A 287 -26.22 16.25 -9.42
CA SER A 287 -27.55 16.47 -10.02
C SER A 287 -28.50 15.29 -9.78
N GLU A 288 -29.76 15.59 -9.45
CA GLU A 288 -30.91 14.66 -9.24
C GLU A 288 -31.11 13.59 -10.34
N PHE A 289 -30.43 13.72 -11.49
CA PHE A 289 -30.52 12.80 -12.64
C PHE A 289 -29.22 12.00 -12.94
N GLN A 290 -28.11 12.23 -12.24
CA GLN A 290 -26.81 11.57 -12.50
C GLN A 290 -26.37 10.55 -11.44
N TYR A 291 -27.27 10.14 -10.54
CA TYR A 291 -26.98 9.31 -9.35
C TYR A 291 -26.38 7.90 -9.59
N ARG A 292 -26.03 7.53 -10.82
CA ARG A 292 -25.45 6.22 -11.17
C ARG A 292 -24.31 6.32 -12.21
N TYR A 293 -23.55 7.42 -12.21
CA TYR A 293 -22.42 7.53 -13.13
C TYR A 293 -21.18 6.77 -12.63
N ILE A 294 -20.83 6.96 -11.36
CA ILE A 294 -19.66 6.36 -10.70
C ILE A 294 -20.11 5.44 -9.57
N LEU A 295 -19.59 4.22 -9.57
CA LEU A 295 -19.62 3.32 -8.43
C LEU A 295 -18.32 3.44 -7.64
N TYR A 296 -18.42 3.76 -6.35
CA TYR A 296 -17.29 3.69 -5.42
C TYR A 296 -17.29 2.32 -4.74
N SER A 297 -16.15 1.63 -4.80
CA SER A 297 -15.94 0.35 -4.11
C SER A 297 -14.68 0.44 -3.26
N THR A 298 -14.88 0.57 -1.97
CA THR A 298 -13.85 0.66 -0.93
C THR A 298 -13.74 -0.67 -0.17
N LEU A 299 -12.90 -0.71 0.87
CA LEU A 299 -12.71 -1.88 1.75
C LEU A 299 -14.02 -2.37 2.39
N LEU A 300 -15.00 -1.49 2.58
CA LEU A 300 -16.26 -1.82 3.24
C LEU A 300 -17.33 -2.32 2.26
N ASP A 301 -17.03 -2.42 0.96
CA ASP A 301 -17.99 -2.84 -0.05
C ASP A 301 -17.86 -4.33 -0.39
N ARG A 302 -18.95 -5.08 -0.26
CA ARG A 302 -18.94 -6.55 -0.49
C ARG A 302 -18.79 -6.93 -1.96
N SER A 303 -19.41 -6.17 -2.87
CA SER A 303 -19.62 -6.53 -4.27
C SER A 303 -18.34 -6.85 -5.04
N PHE A 304 -17.22 -6.20 -4.69
CA PHE A 304 -15.93 -6.41 -5.36
C PHE A 304 -14.89 -7.13 -4.50
N SER A 305 -15.12 -7.32 -3.21
CA SER A 305 -14.08 -7.78 -2.28
C SER A 305 -13.55 -9.19 -2.60
N LYS A 306 -14.36 -10.07 -3.19
CA LYS A 306 -13.90 -11.41 -3.61
C LYS A 306 -12.94 -11.41 -4.82
N TYR A 307 -12.84 -10.30 -5.55
CA TYR A 307 -11.99 -10.18 -6.74
C TYR A 307 -10.62 -9.53 -6.45
N TYR A 308 -10.45 -8.94 -5.27
CA TYR A 308 -9.21 -8.28 -4.85
C TYR A 308 -8.70 -8.92 -3.58
N GLY A 309 -7.52 -9.51 -3.66
CA GLY A 309 -7.03 -10.41 -2.62
C GLY A 309 -7.36 -11.88 -2.87
N PHE A 310 -6.71 -12.76 -2.10
CA PHE A 310 -7.03 -14.18 -2.09
C PHE A 310 -7.96 -14.48 -0.93
N THR A 311 -9.04 -15.21 -1.21
CA THR A 311 -9.93 -15.77 -0.21
C THR A 311 -9.36 -17.07 0.34
N HIS A 312 -9.93 -17.58 1.43
CA HIS A 312 -9.56 -18.90 1.94
C HIS A 312 -9.69 -20.00 0.88
N GLU A 313 -10.72 -19.96 0.04
CA GLU A 313 -10.91 -20.91 -1.06
C GLU A 313 -9.78 -20.82 -2.09
N ASP A 314 -9.31 -19.61 -2.40
CA ASP A 314 -8.19 -19.41 -3.32
C ASP A 314 -6.88 -19.99 -2.73
N ILE A 315 -6.63 -19.82 -1.43
CA ILE A 315 -5.46 -20.39 -0.75
C ILE A 315 -5.51 -21.92 -0.77
N VAL A 316 -6.67 -22.52 -0.51
CA VAL A 316 -6.87 -23.97 -0.59
C VAL A 316 -6.65 -24.47 -2.02
N ASN A 317 -7.15 -23.74 -3.02
CA ASN A 317 -6.92 -24.09 -4.42
C ASN A 317 -5.44 -24.02 -4.78
N LEU A 318 -4.72 -22.98 -4.35
CA LEU A 318 -3.27 -22.85 -4.56
C LEU A 318 -2.48 -23.95 -3.86
N HIS A 319 -2.91 -24.39 -2.68
CA HIS A 319 -2.29 -25.49 -1.93
C HIS A 319 -2.27 -26.79 -2.72
N CYS A 320 -3.36 -27.12 -3.41
CA CYS A 320 -3.44 -28.31 -4.29
C CYS A 320 -2.40 -28.30 -5.42
N TYR A 321 -1.93 -27.12 -5.86
CA TYR A 321 -0.96 -26.98 -6.95
C TYR A 321 0.50 -26.89 -6.50
N SER A 322 0.76 -26.53 -5.23
CA SER A 322 2.10 -26.10 -4.79
C SER A 322 2.66 -26.87 -3.58
N ASN A 323 1.98 -27.93 -3.13
CA ASN A 323 2.35 -28.73 -1.95
C ASN A 323 2.66 -27.84 -0.72
N ILE A 324 1.92 -26.76 -0.52
CA ILE A 324 2.05 -25.92 0.68
C ILE A 324 1.86 -26.81 1.91
N ASN A 325 2.68 -26.74 2.95
CA ASN A 325 2.54 -27.69 4.07
C ASN A 325 1.73 -27.13 5.25
N ASP A 326 1.43 -25.82 5.26
CA ASP A 326 0.78 -25.20 6.43
C ASP A 326 -0.07 -23.95 6.07
N ILE A 327 -1.38 -24.16 5.89
CA ILE A 327 -2.36 -23.08 5.65
C ILE A 327 -2.49 -22.18 6.90
N GLN A 328 -2.31 -22.72 8.11
CA GLN A 328 -2.43 -21.93 9.34
C GLN A 328 -1.29 -20.92 9.47
N GLN A 329 -0.07 -21.29 9.07
CA GLN A 329 1.06 -20.36 9.03
C GLN A 329 0.88 -19.28 7.97
N ILE A 330 0.40 -19.62 6.77
CA ILE A 330 0.06 -18.63 5.74
C ILE A 330 -0.97 -17.63 6.29
N ARG A 331 -1.98 -18.12 7.01
CA ARG A 331 -2.99 -17.28 7.66
C ARG A 331 -2.38 -16.35 8.70
N LYS A 332 -1.49 -16.85 9.55
CA LYS A 332 -0.79 -16.07 10.58
C LYS A 332 0.08 -14.96 9.97
N TRP A 333 0.73 -15.24 8.84
CA TRP A 333 1.66 -14.31 8.20
C TRP A 333 1.02 -13.32 7.24
N TYR A 334 0.07 -13.78 6.41
CA TYR A 334 -0.42 -13.01 5.25
C TYR A 334 -1.95 -12.84 5.21
N GLY A 335 -2.68 -13.47 6.14
CA GLY A 335 -4.13 -13.37 6.27
C GLY A 335 -4.57 -12.23 7.19
N GLY A 336 -5.73 -12.40 7.85
CA GLY A 336 -6.17 -11.52 8.93
C GLY A 336 -6.88 -10.23 8.52
N PHE A 337 -7.08 -10.00 7.22
CA PHE A 337 -7.95 -8.94 6.72
C PHE A 337 -9.38 -9.46 6.59
N PHE A 338 -10.35 -8.77 7.16
CA PHE A 338 -11.76 -9.13 7.13
C PHE A 338 -12.55 -8.04 6.44
N LEU A 339 -12.95 -8.29 5.19
CA LEU A 339 -13.81 -7.39 4.43
C LEU A 339 -15.24 -7.91 4.47
N ASN A 340 -16.08 -7.31 5.32
CA ASN A 340 -17.48 -7.72 5.51
C ASN A 340 -17.66 -9.24 5.75
N GLY A 341 -16.85 -9.80 6.63
CA GLY A 341 -16.88 -11.22 6.99
C GLY A 341 -16.15 -12.15 6.03
N LEU A 342 -15.59 -11.63 4.92
CA LEU A 342 -14.70 -12.40 4.04
C LEU A 342 -13.25 -12.20 4.49
N GLU A 343 -12.58 -13.29 4.87
CA GLU A 343 -11.15 -13.27 5.15
C GLU A 343 -10.35 -13.20 3.84
N ILE A 344 -9.48 -12.20 3.76
CA ILE A 344 -8.63 -11.90 2.61
C ILE A 344 -7.16 -12.02 3.00
N TYR A 345 -6.38 -12.58 2.08
CA TYR A 345 -4.94 -12.77 2.15
C TYR A 345 -4.30 -11.91 1.06
N ILE A 346 -3.12 -11.35 1.33
CA ILE A 346 -2.39 -10.50 0.38
C ILE A 346 -1.80 -11.37 -0.75
N PRO A 347 -2.27 -11.25 -2.02
CA PRO A 347 -1.83 -12.08 -3.14
C PRO A 347 -0.34 -12.01 -3.38
N GLY A 348 0.23 -10.80 -3.42
CA GLY A 348 1.66 -10.62 -3.68
C GLY A 348 2.53 -11.38 -2.67
N SER A 349 2.19 -11.30 -1.38
CA SER A 349 2.92 -11.98 -0.31
C SER A 349 2.75 -13.50 -0.35
N VAL A 350 1.55 -14.00 -0.65
CA VAL A 350 1.29 -15.43 -0.78
C VAL A 350 2.01 -16.03 -1.99
N VAL A 351 1.94 -15.36 -3.15
CA VAL A 351 2.65 -15.81 -4.35
C VAL A 351 4.15 -15.85 -4.07
N GLU A 352 4.68 -14.83 -3.43
CA GLU A 352 6.11 -14.73 -3.14
C GLU A 352 6.61 -15.81 -2.17
N TYR A 353 5.80 -16.12 -1.15
CA TYR A 353 6.03 -17.24 -0.25
C TYR A 353 6.10 -18.59 -1.01
N ILE A 354 5.19 -18.80 -1.98
CA ILE A 354 5.14 -20.02 -2.77
C ILE A 354 6.38 -20.13 -3.68
N THR A 355 6.78 -19.03 -4.30
CA THR A 355 7.87 -19.01 -5.31
C THR A 355 9.25 -19.23 -4.70
N HIS A 356 9.47 -18.81 -3.45
CA HIS A 356 10.78 -18.83 -2.79
C HIS A 356 10.91 -19.88 -1.68
N GLN A 357 10.44 -21.10 -1.95
CA GLN A 357 10.66 -22.25 -1.06
C GLN A 357 10.13 -22.08 0.37
N LYS A 358 9.06 -21.29 0.56
CA LYS A 358 8.29 -21.24 1.82
C LYS A 358 9.04 -20.66 3.03
N LYS A 359 9.98 -19.74 2.81
CA LYS A 359 10.67 -19.02 3.90
C LYS A 359 9.87 -17.80 4.33
N TYR A 360 9.38 -17.78 5.57
CA TYR A 360 8.55 -16.70 6.10
C TYR A 360 9.36 -15.42 6.41
N ASP A 361 10.61 -15.56 6.86
CA ASP A 361 11.41 -14.47 7.45
C ASP A 361 12.13 -13.60 6.40
N TYR A 362 12.26 -14.08 5.17
CA TYR A 362 13.01 -13.42 4.09
C TYR A 362 12.34 -12.10 3.64
N TYR A 363 11.03 -11.93 3.89
CA TYR A 363 10.22 -10.87 3.28
C TYR A 363 9.98 -9.64 4.15
N LEU A 364 10.45 -9.66 5.39
CA LEU A 364 10.37 -8.49 6.27
C LEU A 364 11.14 -7.29 5.73
N GLN A 365 12.16 -7.53 4.90
CA GLN A 365 12.91 -6.49 4.20
C GLN A 365 12.24 -6.01 2.90
N ILE A 366 11.32 -6.79 2.32
CA ILE A 366 10.65 -6.48 1.04
C ILE A 366 9.29 -5.77 1.25
N PHE A 367 8.81 -5.76 2.50
CA PHE A 367 7.69 -4.92 2.94
C PHE A 367 8.14 -3.60 3.57
N SER A 368 9.36 -3.14 3.27
CA SER A 368 9.70 -1.72 3.38
C SER A 368 8.95 -0.94 2.30
N ASP A 369 7.63 -0.89 2.41
CA ASP A 369 6.85 0.07 1.64
C ASP A 369 7.33 1.45 2.11
N GLU A 370 8.06 2.18 1.28
CA GLU A 370 8.52 3.55 1.59
C GLU A 370 7.38 4.38 2.20
N ASN A 371 6.13 4.10 1.80
CA ASN A 371 4.97 4.79 2.32
C ASN A 371 4.65 4.47 3.78
N ILE A 372 4.80 3.23 4.30
CA ILE A 372 4.46 2.97 5.73
C ILE A 372 5.35 3.78 6.65
N VAL A 373 6.64 3.84 6.34
CA VAL A 373 7.63 4.56 7.12
C VAL A 373 7.29 6.04 7.10
N LEU A 374 7.05 6.60 5.92
CA LEU A 374 6.67 8.01 5.76
C LEU A 374 5.33 8.34 6.46
N PHE A 375 4.34 7.45 6.39
CA PHE A 375 3.08 7.62 7.11
C PHE A 375 3.27 7.58 8.62
N LEU A 376 4.09 6.65 9.12
CA LEU A 376 4.41 6.56 10.54
C LEU A 376 5.15 7.80 11.02
N GLU A 377 6.17 8.25 10.30
CA GLU A 377 6.90 9.49 10.58
C GLU A 377 5.95 10.68 10.70
N LYS A 378 5.04 10.86 9.73
CA LYS A 378 4.06 11.94 9.78
C LYS A 378 3.03 11.74 10.90
N ALA A 379 2.58 10.51 11.15
CA ALA A 379 1.65 10.19 12.23
C ALA A 379 2.26 10.47 13.61
N PHE A 380 3.56 10.22 13.82
CA PHE A 380 4.25 10.55 15.07
C PHE A 380 4.33 12.05 15.35
N LEU A 381 4.21 12.91 14.32
CA LEU A 381 4.14 14.35 14.49
C LEU A 381 2.76 14.83 14.97
N VAL A 382 1.73 13.98 14.85
CA VAL A 382 0.36 14.33 15.25
C VAL A 382 0.18 14.07 16.74
N HIS A 383 -0.29 15.10 17.46
CA HIS A 383 -0.54 15.01 18.90
C HIS A 383 -1.53 13.88 19.24
N GLY A 384 -1.12 12.97 20.12
CA GLY A 384 -1.93 11.83 20.58
C GLY A 384 -1.83 10.57 19.73
N MET A 385 -1.28 10.65 18.51
CA MET A 385 -1.08 9.46 17.66
C MET A 385 0.00 8.52 18.19
N GLN A 386 0.96 9.03 18.96
CA GLN A 386 2.05 8.23 19.53
C GLN A 386 1.51 7.09 20.40
N GLU A 387 0.58 7.41 21.32
CA GLU A 387 -0.03 6.42 22.22
C GLU A 387 -0.80 5.35 21.43
N PHE A 388 -1.49 5.72 20.36
CA PHE A 388 -2.20 4.77 19.50
C PHE A 388 -1.26 3.85 18.73
N LEU A 389 -0.17 4.40 18.18
CA LEU A 389 0.83 3.60 17.47
C LEU A 389 1.50 2.60 18.42
N LEU A 390 1.82 3.00 19.65
CA LEU A 390 2.35 2.08 20.66
C LEU A 390 1.35 0.97 20.97
N LEU A 391 0.07 1.26 21.23
CA LEU A 391 -0.94 0.21 21.45
C LEU A 391 -1.01 -0.79 20.29
N LEU A 392 -0.86 -0.35 19.04
CA LEU A 392 -0.80 -1.24 17.88
C LEU A 392 0.45 -2.11 17.87
N ALA A 393 1.62 -1.55 18.21
CA ALA A 393 2.87 -2.30 18.32
C ALA A 393 2.77 -3.44 19.33
N GLU A 394 1.94 -3.25 20.36
CA GLU A 394 1.65 -4.25 21.40
C GLU A 394 0.66 -5.34 20.94
N GLY A 395 0.10 -5.19 19.75
CA GLY A 395 -0.95 -6.06 19.22
C GLY A 395 -2.32 -5.82 19.83
N LYS A 396 -2.55 -4.67 20.48
CA LYS A 396 -3.86 -4.29 21.03
C LYS A 396 -4.76 -3.70 19.95
N GLU A 397 -6.06 -3.71 20.22
CA GLU A 397 -7.07 -3.09 19.36
C GLU A 397 -7.23 -1.60 19.71
N ILE A 398 -7.26 -0.73 18.71
CA ILE A 398 -7.67 0.68 18.86
C ILE A 398 -9.18 0.77 18.68
N ILE A 399 -9.82 1.56 19.54
CA ILE A 399 -11.25 1.86 19.46
C ILE A 399 -11.47 3.28 18.91
N ARG A 400 -12.41 3.41 17.96
CA ARG A 400 -12.81 4.68 17.35
C ARG A 400 -14.33 4.82 17.27
N ASN A 401 -14.80 6.05 17.49
CA ASN A 401 -16.23 6.38 17.45
C ASN A 401 -16.71 6.78 16.04
N SER A 402 -15.78 6.88 15.08
CA SER A 402 -16.05 7.19 13.68
C SER A 402 -14.96 6.58 12.80
N PHE A 403 -15.34 6.25 11.56
CA PHE A 403 -14.46 5.82 10.49
C PHE A 403 -15.04 6.36 9.19
N GLU A 404 -14.24 7.05 8.39
CA GLU A 404 -14.67 7.59 7.12
C GLU A 404 -14.31 6.62 5.98
N LEU A 405 -15.26 6.40 5.06
CA LEU A 405 -15.05 5.61 3.84
C LEU A 405 -14.09 6.28 2.84
N SER A 406 -13.85 7.56 3.03
CA SER A 406 -13.00 8.42 2.21
C SER A 406 -12.18 9.31 3.13
N VAL A 407 -10.92 9.54 2.79
CA VAL A 407 -10.05 10.46 3.53
C VAL A 407 -10.27 11.88 3.04
N SER A 408 -10.63 12.78 3.95
CA SER A 408 -10.81 14.20 3.64
C SER A 408 -9.49 14.87 3.27
N LEU A 409 -9.42 15.40 2.04
CA LEU A 409 -8.27 16.18 1.55
C LEU A 409 -8.01 17.46 2.35
N ARG A 410 -8.98 17.95 3.13
CA ARG A 410 -8.83 19.18 3.93
C ARG A 410 -8.07 18.97 5.24
N ASN A 411 -7.98 17.72 5.71
CA ASN A 411 -7.38 17.41 7.01
C ASN A 411 -6.90 15.96 7.06
N ILE A 412 -6.06 15.58 6.09
CA ILE A 412 -5.48 14.23 5.98
C ILE A 412 -4.71 13.90 7.28
N ALA A 413 -3.99 14.88 7.82
CA ALA A 413 -3.18 14.68 9.03
C ALA A 413 -4.01 14.34 10.29
N ALA A 414 -5.31 14.64 10.31
CA ALA A 414 -6.18 14.28 11.43
C ALA A 414 -6.75 12.86 11.35
N ASP A 415 -6.62 12.17 10.21
CA ASP A 415 -7.23 10.85 9.99
C ASP A 415 -6.25 9.77 9.49
N PHE A 416 -5.10 9.69 10.16
CA PHE A 416 -4.14 8.61 9.92
C PHE A 416 -4.71 7.21 10.15
N ASN A 417 -5.73 7.07 11.00
CA ASN A 417 -6.38 5.77 11.23
C ASN A 417 -7.02 5.26 9.94
N SER A 418 -7.78 6.11 9.24
CA SER A 418 -8.37 5.74 7.95
C SER A 418 -7.29 5.47 6.90
N ILE A 419 -6.22 6.26 6.86
CA ILE A 419 -5.07 6.01 5.97
C ILE A 419 -4.48 4.62 6.22
N PHE A 420 -4.21 4.25 7.48
CA PHE A 420 -3.66 2.95 7.82
C PHE A 420 -4.61 1.80 7.46
N VAL A 421 -5.92 1.97 7.63
CA VAL A 421 -6.92 0.97 7.19
C VAL A 421 -6.94 0.84 5.67
N HIS A 422 -7.10 1.94 4.93
CA HIS A 422 -7.15 1.94 3.47
C HIS A 422 -5.86 1.41 2.83
N ALA A 423 -4.71 1.72 3.42
CA ALA A 423 -3.41 1.22 2.99
C ALA A 423 -3.15 -0.25 3.35
N GLY A 424 -4.02 -0.90 4.13
CA GLY A 424 -3.88 -2.29 4.54
C GLY A 424 -2.90 -2.52 5.68
N TYR A 425 -2.61 -1.48 6.46
CA TYR A 425 -1.81 -1.58 7.69
C TYR A 425 -2.67 -1.91 8.93
N LEU A 426 -3.97 -1.63 8.87
CA LEU A 426 -4.92 -2.01 9.91
C LEU A 426 -6.10 -2.77 9.32
N ASN A 427 -6.51 -3.84 10.00
CA ASN A 427 -7.80 -4.45 9.75
C ASN A 427 -8.90 -3.73 10.53
N LEU A 428 -10.03 -3.48 9.88
CA LEU A 428 -11.22 -2.92 10.50
C LEU A 428 -12.16 -4.05 10.93
N ILE A 429 -12.51 -4.10 12.21
CA ILE A 429 -13.51 -5.02 12.75
C ILE A 429 -14.83 -4.26 12.79
N THR A 430 -15.78 -4.67 11.94
CA THR A 430 -17.10 -4.04 11.86
C THR A 430 -17.89 -4.26 13.15
N PRO A 431 -18.61 -3.24 13.66
CA PRO A 431 -19.44 -3.39 14.83
C PRO A 431 -20.57 -4.41 14.57
N GLU A 432 -20.88 -5.24 15.57
CA GLU A 432 -21.96 -6.23 15.48
C GLU A 432 -23.36 -5.60 15.43
N ARG A 433 -23.49 -4.34 15.87
CA ARG A 433 -24.73 -3.56 15.85
C ARG A 433 -24.47 -2.17 15.29
N VAL A 434 -25.31 -1.75 14.34
CA VAL A 434 -25.33 -0.38 13.83
C VAL A 434 -26.07 0.48 14.86
N THR A 435 -25.33 1.11 15.76
CA THR A 435 -25.83 2.15 16.67
C THR A 435 -25.67 3.52 16.03
N GLU A 436 -26.32 4.56 16.57
CA GLU A 436 -26.09 5.96 16.13
C GLU A 436 -24.62 6.40 16.26
N LYS A 437 -23.84 5.71 17.10
CA LYS A 437 -22.40 5.89 17.28
C LYS A 437 -21.69 4.53 17.12
N PRO A 438 -21.40 4.10 15.89
CA PRO A 438 -20.74 2.83 15.65
C PRO A 438 -19.35 2.83 16.29
N ILE A 439 -19.04 1.79 17.07
CA ILE A 439 -17.73 1.60 17.68
C ILE A 439 -16.90 0.73 16.73
N TRP A 440 -15.93 1.36 16.09
CA TRP A 440 -14.98 0.71 15.20
C TRP A 440 -13.78 0.21 16.00
N ARG A 441 -13.36 -1.03 15.72
CA ARG A 441 -12.15 -1.60 16.31
C ARG A 441 -11.12 -1.87 15.22
N MET A 442 -9.88 -1.48 15.46
CA MET A 442 -8.79 -1.57 14.48
C MET A 442 -7.62 -2.33 15.09
N LYS A 443 -6.98 -3.21 14.32
CA LYS A 443 -5.79 -3.93 14.79
C LYS A 443 -4.85 -4.28 13.65
N ILE A 444 -3.60 -4.57 13.99
CA ILE A 444 -2.64 -5.14 13.03
C ILE A 444 -3.14 -6.54 12.61
N PRO A 445 -3.29 -6.82 11.31
CA PRO A 445 -3.94 -8.04 10.80
C PRO A 445 -3.09 -9.30 10.98
N ASN A 446 -1.78 -9.20 10.79
CA ASN A 446 -0.89 -10.36 10.65
C ASN A 446 0.57 -10.01 10.98
N LEU A 447 1.45 -11.02 10.93
CA LEU A 447 2.87 -10.84 11.22
C LEU A 447 3.60 -9.99 10.16
N GLU A 448 3.24 -10.07 8.89
CA GLU A 448 3.88 -9.25 7.85
C GLU A 448 3.73 -7.74 8.15
N VAL A 449 2.49 -7.32 8.42
CA VAL A 449 2.19 -5.91 8.73
C VAL A 449 2.79 -5.50 10.07
N ARG A 450 2.80 -6.40 11.06
CA ARG A 450 3.49 -6.14 12.33
C ARG A 450 4.98 -5.88 12.14
N GLY A 451 5.61 -6.62 11.23
CA GLY A 451 7.00 -6.41 10.84
C GLY A 451 7.23 -5.05 10.19
N ALA A 452 6.30 -4.62 9.33
CA ALA A 452 6.33 -3.30 8.71
C ALA A 452 6.24 -2.16 9.75
N PHE A 453 5.33 -2.28 10.73
CA PHE A 453 5.27 -1.33 11.85
C PHE A 453 6.58 -1.28 12.63
N ALA A 454 7.11 -2.44 13.02
CA ALA A 454 8.38 -2.52 13.74
C ALA A 454 9.55 -1.89 12.98
N SER A 455 9.62 -2.09 11.66
CA SER A 455 10.60 -1.41 10.81
C SER A 455 10.39 0.11 10.85
N GLY A 456 9.15 0.57 10.79
CA GLY A 456 8.82 1.99 10.91
C GLY A 456 9.21 2.60 12.25
N PHE A 457 8.98 1.91 13.38
CA PHE A 457 9.48 2.33 14.71
C PHE A 457 11.00 2.45 14.72
N ARG A 458 11.70 1.49 14.11
CA ARG A 458 13.15 1.52 14.01
C ARG A 458 13.66 2.70 13.19
N THR A 459 13.07 2.98 12.03
CA THR A 459 13.43 4.15 11.22
C THR A 459 13.10 5.46 11.93
N TRP A 460 11.97 5.51 12.64
CA TRP A 460 11.67 6.67 13.50
C TRP A 460 12.75 6.87 14.56
N THR A 461 13.20 5.81 15.26
CA THR A 461 14.29 5.89 16.24
C THR A 461 15.62 6.32 15.61
N GLN A 462 15.92 5.86 14.39
CA GLN A 462 17.09 6.31 13.62
C GLN A 462 17.05 7.82 13.38
N ASN A 463 15.92 8.33 12.92
CA ASN A 463 15.74 9.75 12.60
C ASN A 463 15.72 10.62 13.87
N GLU A 464 15.05 10.16 14.93
CA GLU A 464 14.97 10.87 16.20
C GLU A 464 16.37 11.11 16.80
N PHE A 465 17.27 10.12 16.69
CA PHE A 465 18.66 10.24 17.14
C PHE A 465 19.64 10.73 16.07
N ASN A 466 19.19 10.91 14.83
CA ASN A 466 20.03 11.21 13.67
C ASN A 466 21.22 10.23 13.51
N ILE A 467 20.93 8.92 13.60
CA ILE A 467 21.93 7.84 13.49
C ILE A 467 21.64 6.93 12.30
N THR A 468 22.67 6.22 11.84
CA THR A 468 22.55 5.24 10.76
C THR A 468 21.79 3.98 11.21
N SER A 469 21.28 3.21 10.25
CA SER A 469 20.62 1.93 10.55
C SER A 469 21.54 0.92 11.25
N MET A 470 22.85 0.94 10.99
CA MET A 470 23.80 0.06 11.67
C MET A 470 23.99 0.48 13.12
N GLU A 471 24.15 1.78 13.39
CA GLU A 471 24.27 2.30 14.75
C GLU A 471 23.03 2.05 15.57
N CYS A 472 21.85 2.24 14.99
CA CYS A 472 20.58 1.93 15.66
C CYS A 472 20.47 0.45 15.99
N LYS A 473 20.84 -0.44 15.06
CA LYS A 473 20.83 -1.88 15.33
C LYS A 473 21.80 -2.24 16.46
N SER A 474 23.04 -1.73 16.40
CA SER A 474 24.04 -1.95 17.44
C SER A 474 23.56 -1.46 18.80
N PHE A 475 22.91 -0.29 18.86
CA PHE A 475 22.34 0.26 20.09
C PHE A 475 21.25 -0.65 20.69
N ILE A 476 20.30 -1.11 19.87
CA ILE A 476 19.22 -2.00 20.32
C ILE A 476 19.76 -3.38 20.73
N ASP A 477 20.77 -3.89 20.02
CA ASP A 477 21.40 -5.19 20.31
C ASP A 477 22.07 -5.21 21.70
N LEU A 478 22.55 -4.07 22.23
CA LEU A 478 23.10 -3.99 23.59
C LEU A 478 22.08 -4.39 24.66
N LEU A 479 20.82 -4.00 24.47
CA LEU A 479 19.72 -4.35 25.37
C LEU A 479 19.43 -5.86 25.33
N VAL A 480 19.39 -6.44 24.12
CA VAL A 480 19.15 -7.88 23.92
C VAL A 480 20.29 -8.74 24.47
N LYS A 481 21.54 -8.28 24.30
CA LYS A 481 22.75 -8.95 24.81
C LYS A 481 23.00 -8.75 26.31
N LYS A 482 22.12 -8.01 27.01
CA LYS A 482 22.24 -7.66 28.43
C LYS A 482 23.48 -6.81 28.75
N GLU A 483 23.99 -6.06 27.78
CA GLU A 483 25.14 -5.16 27.93
C GLU A 483 24.69 -3.80 28.48
N ILE A 484 24.01 -3.81 29.64
CA ILE A 484 23.28 -2.66 30.20
C ILE A 484 24.18 -1.43 30.44
N LYS A 485 25.44 -1.64 30.84
CA LYS A 485 26.39 -0.54 31.03
C LYS A 485 26.68 0.20 29.73
N GLN A 486 26.98 -0.53 28.65
CA GLN A 486 27.24 0.06 27.34
C GLN A 486 25.96 0.67 26.76
N PHE A 487 24.81 0.02 26.98
CA PHE A 487 23.51 0.58 26.60
C PHE A 487 23.28 1.94 27.27
N ALA A 488 23.55 2.07 28.57
CA ALA A 488 23.39 3.31 29.32
C ALA A 488 24.29 4.44 28.79
N GLU A 489 25.56 4.15 28.57
CA GLU A 489 26.55 5.08 28.03
C GLU A 489 26.11 5.57 26.63
N ARG A 490 25.78 4.64 25.74
CA ARG A 490 25.32 4.97 24.39
C ARG A 490 23.99 5.73 24.41
N PHE A 491 23.04 5.35 25.26
CA PHE A 491 21.75 6.01 25.33
C PHE A 491 21.88 7.46 25.80
N HIS A 492 22.78 7.72 26.76
CA HIS A 492 23.08 9.07 27.20
C HIS A 492 23.66 9.93 26.08
N GLU A 493 24.63 9.41 25.31
CA GLU A 493 25.20 10.11 24.15
C GLU A 493 24.13 10.50 23.14
N LEU A 494 23.23 9.56 22.81
CA LEU A 494 22.15 9.79 21.84
C LEU A 494 21.16 10.85 22.33
N LEU A 495 20.79 10.85 23.61
CA LEU A 495 19.87 11.84 24.18
C LEU A 495 20.45 13.25 24.21
N VAL A 496 21.76 13.39 24.49
CA VAL A 496 22.45 14.68 24.49
C VAL A 496 22.44 15.33 23.09
N GLY A 497 22.44 14.52 22.03
CA GLY A 497 22.41 14.99 20.65
C GLY A 497 21.05 15.54 20.18
N VAL A 498 19.99 15.44 20.98
CA VAL A 498 18.61 15.72 20.53
C VAL A 498 17.96 16.83 21.39
N GLU A 499 17.71 17.99 20.78
CA GLU A 499 17.19 19.19 21.47
C GLU A 499 15.84 18.97 22.17
N LYS A 500 15.02 18.06 21.63
CA LYS A 500 13.69 17.71 22.16
C LYS A 500 13.74 17.15 23.58
N TYR A 501 14.84 16.50 23.98
CA TYR A 501 15.01 15.93 25.32
C TYR A 501 15.72 16.87 26.29
N ASN A 502 15.53 18.18 26.15
CA ASN A 502 16.06 19.16 27.10
C ASN A 502 15.36 19.08 28.49
N VAL A 503 15.79 19.91 29.45
CA VAL A 503 15.26 19.92 30.83
C VAL A 503 13.74 20.19 30.90
N LYS A 504 13.17 20.85 29.89
CA LYS A 504 11.73 21.11 29.80
C LYS A 504 10.94 19.99 29.14
N ALA A 505 11.60 18.97 28.57
CA ALA A 505 10.94 17.85 27.92
C ALA A 505 9.83 17.25 28.78
N GLU A 506 8.70 16.98 28.16
CA GLU A 506 7.55 16.40 28.80
C GLU A 506 7.68 14.88 28.90
N GLU A 507 6.97 14.28 29.86
CA GLU A 507 6.99 12.83 30.09
C GLU A 507 6.60 12.03 28.84
N HIS A 508 5.62 12.54 28.09
CA HIS A 508 5.11 11.86 26.89
C HIS A 508 6.19 11.68 25.81
N CYS A 509 7.21 12.56 25.76
CA CYS A 509 8.36 12.41 24.86
C CYS A 509 9.15 11.15 25.19
N TYR A 510 9.50 10.94 26.46
CA TYR A 510 10.26 9.76 26.91
C TYR A 510 9.45 8.48 26.78
N HIS A 511 8.14 8.53 27.02
CA HIS A 511 7.28 7.37 26.81
C HIS A 511 7.25 6.95 25.34
N THR A 512 7.07 7.91 24.43
CA THR A 512 7.15 7.65 22.98
C THR A 512 8.51 7.06 22.60
N LEU A 513 9.59 7.64 23.12
CA LEU A 513 10.94 7.16 22.84
C LEU A 513 11.15 5.71 23.28
N MET A 514 10.84 5.41 24.55
CA MET A 514 11.06 4.09 25.12
C MET A 514 10.15 3.03 24.49
N GLY A 515 8.90 3.39 24.20
CA GLY A 515 7.98 2.54 23.45
C GLY A 515 8.49 2.24 22.04
N SER A 516 9.01 3.24 21.32
CA SER A 516 9.59 3.06 19.98
C SER A 516 10.87 2.23 20.01
N VAL A 517 11.76 2.43 20.98
CA VAL A 517 12.97 1.61 21.20
C VAL A 517 12.59 0.15 21.43
N ALA A 518 11.58 -0.10 22.28
CA ALA A 518 11.09 -1.45 22.53
C ALA A 518 10.44 -2.06 21.26
N ALA A 519 9.56 -1.32 20.57
CA ALA A 519 8.89 -1.74 19.36
C ALA A 519 9.85 -2.02 18.18
N SER A 520 11.03 -1.38 18.17
CA SER A 520 12.08 -1.57 17.15
C SER A 520 12.70 -2.98 17.14
N LEU A 521 12.55 -3.75 18.22
CA LEU A 521 12.97 -5.16 18.32
C LEU A 521 12.14 -6.08 17.39
N GLY A 522 10.95 -5.62 16.99
CA GLY A 522 10.15 -6.19 15.92
C GLY A 522 9.63 -7.60 16.13
N LEU A 523 9.54 -8.38 15.05
CA LEU A 523 8.75 -9.61 15.03
C LEU A 523 9.18 -10.68 16.02
N GLY A 524 10.44 -10.69 16.42
CA GLY A 524 10.93 -11.63 17.41
C GLY A 524 10.41 -11.38 18.81
N HIS A 525 9.73 -10.26 19.08
CA HIS A 525 9.37 -9.84 20.43
C HIS A 525 7.93 -9.30 20.51
N LEU A 526 7.18 -9.72 21.54
CA LEU A 526 6.02 -9.02 22.05
C LEU A 526 6.49 -7.83 22.88
N VAL A 527 5.85 -6.69 22.68
CA VAL A 527 6.14 -5.47 23.43
C VAL A 527 4.84 -5.02 24.10
N ASP A 528 4.90 -4.59 25.36
CA ASP A 528 3.83 -3.85 26.03
C ASP A 528 4.43 -2.56 26.59
N SER A 529 3.92 -1.40 26.18
CA SER A 529 4.27 -0.10 26.75
C SER A 529 3.13 0.37 27.65
N ILE A 530 3.40 0.43 28.95
CA ILE A 530 2.43 0.77 29.98
C ILE A 530 2.82 2.12 30.56
N LYS A 531 1.87 3.06 30.54
CA LYS A 531 2.03 4.38 31.15
C LYS A 531 1.16 4.46 32.39
N GLU A 532 1.76 4.74 33.55
CA GLU A 532 1.00 5.02 34.77
C GLU A 532 0.59 6.50 34.78
N LEU A 533 -0.70 6.75 34.55
CA LEU A 533 -1.25 8.10 34.49
C LEU A 533 -0.94 8.88 35.79
N GLY A 534 -0.22 9.99 35.64
CA GLY A 534 0.05 10.94 36.72
C GLY A 534 1.22 10.60 37.64
N GLN A 535 2.01 9.54 37.36
CA GLN A 535 3.15 9.14 38.22
C GLN A 535 4.54 9.39 37.60
N ASN A 536 4.64 10.03 36.43
CA ASN A 536 5.91 10.22 35.71
C ASN A 536 6.68 8.92 35.47
N ARG A 537 5.95 7.80 35.33
CA ARG A 537 6.47 6.44 35.35
C ARG A 537 5.88 5.64 34.20
N GLY A 538 6.73 4.90 33.52
CA GLY A 538 6.31 3.95 32.51
C GLY A 538 7.08 2.65 32.59
N GLU A 539 6.51 1.62 31.99
CA GLU A 539 7.04 0.26 31.96
C GLU A 539 6.98 -0.26 30.53
N ASN A 540 8.06 -0.85 30.03
CA ASN A 540 8.08 -1.59 28.76
C ASN A 540 8.43 -3.04 29.04
N VAL A 541 7.50 -3.93 28.71
CA VAL A 541 7.67 -5.37 28.84
C VAL A 541 7.95 -5.94 27.46
N ILE A 542 9.07 -6.64 27.32
CA ILE A 542 9.55 -7.18 26.06
C ILE A 542 9.71 -8.70 26.25
N ILE A 543 8.92 -9.47 25.52
CA ILE A 543 8.88 -10.93 25.63
C ILE A 543 9.30 -11.52 24.28
N PRO A 544 10.42 -12.26 24.18
CA PRO A 544 10.79 -12.91 22.93
C PRO A 544 9.74 -13.96 22.56
N LEU A 545 9.53 -14.18 21.27
CA LEU A 545 8.79 -15.34 20.77
C LEU A 545 9.65 -16.62 20.92
N GLU A 546 9.02 -17.79 20.94
CA GLU A 546 9.67 -19.09 21.23
C GLU A 546 10.96 -19.32 20.41
N ASP A 547 10.96 -18.95 19.12
CA ASP A 547 12.10 -19.15 18.22
C ASP A 547 13.22 -18.08 18.37
N TYR A 548 12.98 -17.02 19.16
CA TYR A 548 13.84 -15.83 19.20
C TYR A 548 14.58 -15.62 20.52
N GLY A 549 14.24 -16.39 21.56
CA GLY A 549 14.99 -16.37 22.82
C GLY A 549 14.14 -16.75 24.02
N THR A 550 14.82 -16.87 25.17
CA THR A 550 14.22 -17.29 26.44
C THR A 550 14.31 -16.22 27.53
N VAL A 551 14.82 -15.03 27.19
CA VAL A 551 15.03 -13.92 28.13
C VAL A 551 14.02 -12.83 27.84
N ALA A 552 13.10 -12.57 28.78
CA ALA A 552 12.25 -11.39 28.74
C ALA A 552 12.97 -10.18 29.35
N ILE A 553 12.63 -8.98 28.91
CA ILE A 553 13.18 -7.73 29.44
C ILE A 553 12.02 -6.90 29.99
N ASN A 554 12.13 -6.47 31.23
CA ASN A 554 11.20 -5.53 31.84
C ASN A 554 11.94 -4.24 32.15
N ILE A 555 11.56 -3.17 31.45
CA ILE A 555 12.18 -1.86 31.54
C ILE A 555 11.22 -0.90 32.22
N GLU A 556 11.52 -0.49 33.43
CA GLU A 556 10.82 0.61 34.07
C GLU A 556 11.62 1.89 33.92
N TYR A 557 10.95 3.01 33.68
CA TYR A 557 11.61 4.30 33.64
C TYR A 557 10.78 5.38 34.35
N VAL A 558 11.48 6.32 34.96
CA VAL A 558 10.90 7.46 35.66
C VAL A 558 11.46 8.77 35.09
N VAL A 559 10.60 9.76 34.88
CA VAL A 559 11.00 11.10 34.47
C VAL A 559 11.04 12.02 35.69
N CYS A 560 12.25 12.46 36.07
CA CYS A 560 12.49 13.25 37.27
C CYS A 560 12.83 14.71 36.93
N LYS A 561 12.32 15.63 37.76
CA LYS A 561 12.73 17.04 37.81
C LYS A 561 12.77 17.43 39.30
N PRO A 562 13.93 17.68 39.96
CA PRO A 562 15.32 17.83 39.46
C PRO A 562 16.17 16.53 39.45
N TRP A 563 17.42 16.59 38.92
CA TRP A 563 18.38 15.46 38.84
C TRP A 563 18.82 14.88 40.19
N GLN A 564 18.70 15.65 41.26
CA GLN A 564 19.09 15.24 42.61
C GLN A 564 18.26 14.02 43.04
N ASN A 565 18.91 13.00 43.59
CA ASN A 565 18.33 11.71 44.02
C ASN A 565 17.90 10.74 42.91
N ILE A 566 18.22 10.99 41.63
CA ILE A 566 17.80 10.08 40.55
C ILE A 566 18.36 8.66 40.71
N GLU A 567 19.60 8.51 41.17
CA GLU A 567 20.18 7.17 41.43
C GLU A 567 19.43 6.41 42.54
N ASN A 568 19.01 7.12 43.59
CA ASN A 568 18.23 6.52 44.68
C ASN A 568 16.84 6.12 44.19
N ILE A 569 16.20 6.95 43.36
CA ILE A 569 14.91 6.63 42.73
C ILE A 569 15.05 5.40 41.84
N VAL A 570 16.06 5.36 40.97
CA VAL A 570 16.32 4.24 40.05
C VAL A 570 16.60 2.94 40.83
N ASN A 571 17.37 3.00 41.92
CA ASN A 571 17.58 1.86 42.82
C ASN A 571 16.27 1.37 43.44
N THR A 572 15.47 2.29 43.98
CA THR A 572 14.19 1.96 44.62
C THR A 572 13.23 1.34 43.61
N CYS A 573 13.16 1.88 42.39
CA CYS A 573 12.38 1.32 41.29
C CYS A 573 12.82 -0.10 40.91
N LEU A 574 14.14 -0.36 40.88
CA LEU A 574 14.67 -1.69 40.61
C LEU A 574 14.33 -2.69 41.72
N GLU A 575 14.46 -2.29 42.98
CA GLU A 575 14.03 -3.11 44.13
C GLU A 575 12.53 -3.41 44.07
N ASP A 576 11.71 -2.40 43.74
CA ASP A 576 10.27 -2.55 43.55
C ASP A 576 9.95 -3.54 42.40
N LEU A 577 10.67 -3.49 41.28
CA LEU A 577 10.53 -4.42 40.15
C LEU A 577 10.85 -5.87 40.56
N LEU A 578 11.88 -6.07 41.37
CA LEU A 578 12.32 -7.40 41.81
C LEU A 578 11.38 -8.04 42.83
N HIS A 579 10.77 -7.22 43.70
CA HIS A 579 10.09 -7.72 44.91
C HIS A 579 8.56 -7.55 44.91
N ARG A 580 7.98 -6.64 44.12
CA ARG A 580 6.51 -6.53 44.03
C ARG A 580 5.93 -7.47 42.98
N PRO A 581 4.94 -8.31 43.32
CA PRO A 581 4.19 -9.05 42.31
C PRO A 581 3.41 -8.09 41.43
N ARG A 582 3.79 -7.97 40.16
CA ARG A 582 3.07 -7.17 39.16
C ARG A 582 2.31 -8.03 38.18
N THR A 583 1.26 -7.43 37.61
CA THR A 583 0.49 -7.99 36.49
C THR A 583 1.41 -8.32 35.31
N CYS A 584 2.42 -7.48 35.07
CA CYS A 584 3.46 -7.67 34.06
C CYS A 584 4.27 -8.96 34.28
N SER A 585 4.72 -9.21 35.52
CA SER A 585 5.47 -10.43 35.86
C SER A 585 4.63 -11.69 35.67
N ALA A 586 3.32 -11.64 35.94
CA ALA A 586 2.41 -12.74 35.66
C ALA A 586 2.24 -12.99 34.15
N LYS A 587 2.19 -11.92 33.34
CA LYS A 587 2.14 -11.99 31.87
C LYS A 587 3.42 -12.56 31.27
N ILE A 588 4.59 -12.19 31.79
CA ILE A 588 5.86 -12.78 31.34
C ILE A 588 5.88 -14.27 31.69
N ARG A 589 5.52 -14.63 32.92
CA ARG A 589 5.51 -16.02 33.41
C ARG A 589 4.47 -16.93 32.75
N SER A 590 3.46 -16.38 32.08
CA SER A 590 2.52 -17.20 31.30
C SER A 590 3.15 -17.79 30.03
N HIS A 591 4.28 -17.24 29.59
CA HIS A 591 5.04 -17.74 28.44
C HIS A 591 6.08 -18.76 28.90
N LYS A 592 5.79 -20.05 28.69
CA LYS A 592 6.55 -21.18 29.27
C LYS A 592 8.00 -21.27 28.79
N HIS A 593 8.33 -20.74 27.62
CA HIS A 593 9.68 -20.75 27.07
C HIS A 593 10.59 -19.69 27.69
N VAL A 594 10.03 -18.70 28.40
CA VAL A 594 10.81 -17.68 29.08
C VAL A 594 11.42 -18.27 30.35
N GLY A 595 12.74 -18.44 30.34
CA GLY A 595 13.51 -18.98 31.46
C GLY A 595 14.08 -17.91 32.39
N GLU A 596 14.24 -16.67 31.90
CA GLU A 596 14.88 -15.58 32.64
C GLU A 596 14.19 -14.24 32.36
N ILE A 597 14.24 -13.34 33.35
CA ILE A 597 13.74 -11.96 33.22
C ILE A 597 14.87 -11.00 33.59
N LEU A 598 15.24 -10.15 32.63
CA LEU A 598 16.13 -9.01 32.84
C LEU A 598 15.31 -7.80 33.28
N TYR A 599 15.48 -7.38 34.53
CA TYR A 599 14.89 -6.14 35.04
C TYR A 599 15.86 -4.99 34.81
N VAL A 600 15.37 -3.90 34.21
CA VAL A 600 16.13 -2.68 33.93
C VAL A 600 15.34 -1.50 34.50
N SER A 601 16.01 -0.62 35.26
CA SER A 601 15.41 0.61 35.78
C SER A 601 16.13 1.82 35.20
N LEU A 602 15.38 2.80 34.68
CA LEU A 602 15.91 4.04 34.12
C LEU A 602 15.36 5.28 34.85
N GLY A 603 16.20 6.31 34.92
CA GLY A 603 15.81 7.63 35.38
C GLY A 603 16.23 8.69 34.37
N PHE A 604 15.26 9.46 33.85
CA PHE A 604 15.49 10.57 32.93
C PHE A 604 15.42 11.93 33.64
N CYS A 605 16.31 12.85 33.28
CA CYS A 605 16.20 14.27 33.63
C CYS A 605 16.78 15.12 32.50
N GLY A 606 15.91 15.56 31.58
CA GLY A 606 16.40 16.11 30.33
C GLY A 606 17.24 15.08 29.58
N PRO A 607 18.41 15.46 29.05
CA PRO A 607 19.22 14.56 28.22
C PRO A 607 20.03 13.56 29.07
N LYS A 608 19.99 13.68 30.40
CA LYS A 608 20.71 12.79 31.30
C LYS A 608 19.87 11.57 31.65
N VAL A 609 20.49 10.41 31.60
CA VAL A 609 19.86 9.12 31.93
C VAL A 609 20.75 8.34 32.90
N VAL A 610 20.13 7.71 33.91
CA VAL A 610 20.76 6.67 34.74
C VAL A 610 20.06 5.36 34.43
N VAL A 611 20.82 4.27 34.31
CA VAL A 611 20.30 2.92 34.06
C VAL A 611 20.90 1.95 35.06
N LYS A 612 20.10 1.04 35.62
CA LYS A 612 20.53 -0.05 36.48
C LYS A 612 19.93 -1.38 36.10
#